data_AF-K6ZKN0-F1
#
_entry.id   AF-K6ZKN0-F1
#
_cell.length_a   1.000
_cell.length_b   1.000
_cell.length_c   1.000
_cell.angle_alpha   90.00
_cell.angle_beta   90.00
_cell.angle_gamma   90.00
#
_symmetry.space_group_name_H-M   'P 1'
#
loop_
_entity.id
_entity.type
_entity.pdbx_description
1 polymer ?
#
loop_
_entity_poly.entity_id
_entity_poly.type
_entity_poly.pdbx_seq_one_letter_code
_entity_poly.pdbx_strand_id
1 'polypeptide(L)' 'MKKFFKKLFKKRHPYAPVAYLGRKAVEGSMGCKVVKTKKLYKIIQAERENS' A
#
# COMPACT_ATOMS: atom_id res chain seq x y z
N MET A 1 -13.24 23.60 -8.38
CA MET A 1 -12.37 22.45 -8.76
C MET A 1 -11.74 21.63 -7.60
N LYS A 2 -11.65 22.08 -6.34
CA LYS A 2 -10.98 21.32 -5.24
C LYS A 2 -11.78 20.19 -4.54
N LYS A 3 -13.11 20.15 -4.64
CA LYS A 3 -13.95 19.18 -3.87
C LYS A 3 -14.20 17.83 -4.57
N PHE A 4 -14.05 17.74 -5.89
CA PHE A 4 -14.27 16.49 -6.64
C PHE A 4 -13.07 15.53 -6.59
N PHE A 5 -11.82 16.03 -6.61
CA PHE A 5 -10.64 15.20 -6.33
C PHE A 5 -10.59 14.65 -4.90
N LYS A 6 -11.17 15.36 -3.93
CA LYS A 6 -11.36 14.85 -2.55
C LYS A 6 -12.33 13.67 -2.47
N LYS A 7 -13.25 13.51 -3.44
CA LYS A 7 -14.16 12.36 -3.55
C LYS A 7 -13.54 11.19 -4.33
N LEU A 8 -12.59 11.45 -5.24
CA LEU A 8 -11.92 10.41 -6.03
C LEU A 8 -10.82 9.67 -5.24
N PHE A 9 -10.26 10.30 -4.20
CA PHE A 9 -9.51 9.63 -3.13
C PHE A 9 -10.41 8.94 -2.09
N LYS A 10 -11.73 8.84 -2.31
CA LYS A 10 -12.55 7.89 -1.56
C LYS A 10 -12.14 6.49 -1.98
N LYS A 11 -11.17 5.98 -1.21
CA LYS A 11 -10.69 4.61 -1.10
C LYS A 11 -11.21 3.70 -2.20
N ARG A 12 -10.42 3.50 -3.26
CA ARG A 12 -10.61 2.46 -4.30
C ARG A 12 -10.82 1.04 -3.72
N HIS A 13 -10.54 0.88 -2.43
CA HIS A 13 -10.68 -0.34 -1.64
C HIS A 13 -10.97 0.12 -0.19
N PRO A 14 -12.22 0.48 0.15
CA PRO A 14 -12.55 1.02 1.48
C PRO A 14 -12.28 0.00 2.59
N TYR A 15 -12.40 -1.28 2.25
CA TYR A 15 -12.17 -2.43 3.11
C TYR A 15 -10.79 -3.07 2.93
N ALA A 16 -9.87 -2.49 2.14
CA ALA A 16 -8.51 -3.01 2.15
C ALA A 16 -7.96 -2.94 3.59
N PRO A 17 -7.24 -3.95 4.09
CA PRO A 17 -6.74 -3.97 5.46
C PRO A 17 -6.02 -2.67 5.81
N VAL A 18 -5.21 -2.17 4.88
CA VAL A 18 -4.43 -0.93 5.04
C VAL A 18 -5.31 0.31 5.13
N ALA A 19 -6.45 0.32 4.43
CA ALA A 19 -7.39 1.43 4.42
C ALA A 19 -8.44 1.33 5.56
N TYR A 20 -8.72 0.13 6.06
CA TYR A 20 -9.69 -0.14 7.11
C TYR A 20 -9.05 -0.12 8.50
N LEU A 21 -7.99 -0.91 8.72
CA LEU A 21 -7.26 -1.03 9.98
C LEU A 21 -6.10 -0.02 10.11
N GLY A 22 -5.60 0.48 8.98
CA GLY A 22 -4.42 1.34 8.96
C GLY A 22 -3.11 0.54 8.87
N ARG A 23 -2.03 1.20 8.44
CA ARG A 23 -0.74 0.53 8.13
C ARG A 23 -0.16 -0.24 9.32
N LYS A 24 -0.02 0.40 10.49
CA LYS A 24 0.64 -0.21 11.66
C LYS A 24 -0.09 -1.48 12.15
N ALA A 25 -1.42 -1.44 12.16
CA ALA A 25 -2.23 -2.59 12.59
C ALA A 25 -2.09 -3.76 11.62
N VAL A 26 -2.08 -3.50 10.30
CA VAL A 26 -1.87 -4.53 9.28
C VAL A 26 -0.45 -5.09 9.32
N GLU A 27 0.55 -4.23 9.49
CA GLU A 27 1.95 -4.67 9.59
C GLU A 27 2.16 -5.56 10.83
N GLY A 28 1.53 -5.21 11.96
CA GLY A 28 1.57 -6.01 13.18
C GLY A 28 0.77 -7.31 13.10
N SER A 29 -0.43 -7.30 12.51
CA SER A 29 -1.28 -8.49 12.44
C SER A 29 -0.83 -9.50 11.39
N MET A 30 -0.34 -9.03 10.24
CA MET A 30 0.12 -9.88 9.13
C MET A 30 1.62 -10.19 9.19
N GLY A 31 2.37 -9.54 10.10
CA GLY A 31 3.82 -9.68 10.18
C GLY A 31 4.57 -9.26 8.90
N CYS A 32 3.96 -8.40 8.07
CA CYS A 32 4.48 -8.03 6.76
C CYS A 32 4.69 -6.52 6.64
N LYS A 33 5.62 -6.10 5.78
CA LYS A 33 5.88 -4.67 5.54
C LYS A 33 4.98 -4.15 4.42
N VAL A 34 4.14 -3.15 4.70
CA VAL A 34 3.23 -2.60 3.70
C VAL A 34 3.97 -1.59 2.82
N VAL A 35 4.38 -2.03 1.64
CA VAL A 35 5.08 -1.21 0.65
C VAL A 35 4.19 -0.83 -0.52
N LYS A 36 4.44 0.34 -1.13
CA LYS A 36 3.78 0.71 -2.40
C LYS A 36 4.29 -0.23 -3.49
N THR A 37 3.41 -0.62 -4.42
CA THR A 37 3.74 -1.52 -5.53
C THR A 37 4.97 -1.08 -6.33
N LYS A 38 5.11 0.22 -6.62
CA LYS A 38 6.30 0.76 -7.32
C LYS A 38 7.62 0.50 -6.58
N LYS A 39 7.61 0.49 -5.24
CA LYS A 39 8.80 0.17 -4.44
C LYS A 39 9.04 -1.33 -4.38
N LEU A 40 7.97 -2.12 -4.30
CA LEU A 40 8.04 -3.58 -4.30
C LEU A 40 8.73 -4.10 -5.57
N TYR A 41 8.36 -3.60 -6.75
CA TYR A 41 9.01 -3.99 -8.01
C TYR A 41 10.51 -3.68 -8.03
N LYS A 42 10.93 -2.55 -7.46
CA LYS A 42 12.37 -2.20 -7.37
C LYS A 42 13.14 -3.17 -6.48
N ILE A 43 12.54 -3.59 -5.36
CA ILE A 43 13.16 -4.54 -4.44
C ILE A 43 13.30 -5.91 -5.13
N ILE A 44 12.23 -6.39 -5.76
CA ILE A 44 12.24 -7.66 -6.50
C ILE A 44 13.28 -7.65 -7.63
N GLN A 45 13.39 -6.54 -8.37
CA GLN A 45 14.38 -6.42 -9.43
C GLN A 45 15.81 -6.42 -8.87
N ALA A 46 16.06 -5.69 -7.78
CA ALA A 46 17.35 -5.70 -7.10
C ALA A 46 17.71 -7.09 -6.53
N GLU A 47 16.75 -7.83 -5.99
CA GLU A 47 16.96 -9.21 -5.52
C GLU A 47 17.32 -10.16 -6.67
N ARG A 48 16.69 -9.98 -7.84
CA ARG A 48 16.97 -10.79 -9.05
C ARG A 48 18.33 -10.51 -9.67
N GLU A 49 18.81 -9.27 -9.59
CA GLU A 49 20.12 -8.88 -10.12
C GLU A 49 21.28 -9.33 -9.20
N ASN A 50 21.00 -9.61 -7.93
CA ASN A 50 21.97 -10.09 -6.94
C ASN A 50 21.96 -11.62 -6.72
N SER A 51 21.09 -12.35 -7.43
CA SER A 51 21.01 -13.83 -7.41
C SER A 51 21.64 -14.42 -8.66
#